data_AF-A0A7R9TYW5-F1
#
_entry.id   AF-A0A7R9TYW5-F1
#
_cell.length_a   1.000
_cell.length_b   1.000
_cell.length_c   1.000
_cell.angle_alpha   90.00
_cell.angle_beta   90.00
_cell.angle_gamma   90.00
#
_symmetry.space_group_name_H-M   'P 1'
#
loop_
_entity.id
_entity.type
_entity.pdbx_description
1 polymer ?
#
loop_
_entity_poly.entity_id
_entity_poly.type
_entity_poly.pdbx_seq_one_letter_code
_entity_poly.pdbx_strand_id
1 'polypeptide(L)'
;GRKASLRELYYALCTHPAFAGCTQAVVNNALADVATLLRCPRHCLGVVAAGRGAVAGNLILREGGTTAAVDCSDRGAGGHAISGDIEALLRSEIVACDAQALLVIEKDATFQQLVEAR
;
A
#
# COMPACT_ATOMS: atom_id res chain seq x y z
N GLY A 1 0.96 13.34 -11.24
CA GLY A 1 -0.28 14.01 -10.80
C GLY A 1 -0.40 13.93 -9.29
N ARG A 2 -1.32 14.69 -8.67
CA ARG A 2 -1.58 14.64 -7.22
C ARG A 2 -2.15 13.27 -6.85
N LYS A 3 -1.66 12.65 -5.78
CA LYS A 3 -2.14 11.37 -5.23
C LYS A 3 -2.95 11.62 -3.95
N ALA A 4 -3.95 10.80 -3.68
CA ALA A 4 -4.78 10.87 -2.47
C ALA A 4 -5.32 9.50 -2.06
N SER A 5 -5.46 9.26 -0.77
CA SER A 5 -6.23 8.12 -0.26
C SER A 5 -7.73 8.30 -0.49
N LEU A 6 -8.51 7.22 -0.38
CA LEU A 6 -9.98 7.27 -0.47
C LEU A 6 -10.62 8.25 0.52
N ARG A 7 -10.04 8.38 1.72
CA ARG A 7 -10.55 9.31 2.75
C ARG A 7 -10.24 10.75 2.41
N GLU A 8 -9.02 11.03 1.95
CA GLU A 8 -8.64 12.37 1.52
C GLU A 8 -9.47 12.82 0.32
N LEU A 9 -9.70 11.92 -0.64
CA LEU A 9 -10.59 12.18 -1.78
C LEU A 9 -12.01 12.48 -1.31
N TYR A 10 -12.55 11.68 -0.39
CA TYR A 10 -13.87 11.92 0.19
C TYR A 10 -13.96 13.31 0.85
N TYR A 11 -13.03 13.65 1.73
CA TYR A 11 -13.03 14.96 2.39
C TYR A 11 -12.88 16.11 1.40
N ALA A 12 -12.04 15.97 0.38
CA ALA A 12 -11.90 16.96 -0.67
C ALA A 12 -13.22 17.17 -1.41
N LEU A 13 -13.93 16.09 -1.77
CA LEU A 13 -15.21 16.18 -2.47
C LEU A 13 -16.31 16.81 -1.60
N CYS A 14 -16.37 16.47 -0.31
CA CYS A 14 -17.38 17.04 0.61
C CYS A 14 -17.27 18.57 0.77
N THR A 15 -16.15 19.19 0.40
CA THR A 15 -16.04 20.67 0.36
C THR A 15 -16.86 21.30 -0.76
N HIS A 16 -17.23 20.52 -1.79
CA HIS A 16 -18.01 21.00 -2.92
C HIS A 16 -19.52 20.78 -2.66
N PRO A 17 -20.39 21.81 -2.87
CA PRO A 17 -21.82 21.71 -2.58
C PRO A 17 -22.54 20.53 -3.24
N ALA A 18 -22.11 20.15 -4.45
CA ALA A 18 -22.67 19.01 -5.19
C ALA A 18 -22.48 17.65 -4.49
N PHE A 19 -21.53 17.54 -3.56
CA PHE A 19 -21.24 16.33 -2.80
C PHE A 19 -21.55 16.51 -1.30
N ALA A 20 -22.22 17.61 -0.92
CA ALA A 20 -22.64 17.86 0.44
C ALA A 20 -23.63 16.75 0.89
N GLY A 21 -23.33 16.10 2.00
CA GLY A 21 -24.15 15.00 2.54
C GLY A 21 -23.92 13.64 1.89
N CYS A 22 -23.02 13.53 0.89
CA CYS A 22 -22.59 12.22 0.39
C CYS A 22 -21.80 11.46 1.48
N THR A 23 -21.93 10.14 1.50
CA THR A 23 -21.16 9.29 2.42
C THR A 23 -19.88 8.79 1.76
N GLN A 24 -18.91 8.36 2.57
CA GLN A 24 -17.69 7.70 2.08
C GLN A 24 -18.02 6.51 1.16
N ALA A 25 -19.08 5.77 1.46
CA ALA A 25 -19.50 4.62 0.66
C ALA A 25 -19.95 5.05 -0.75
N VAL A 26 -20.70 6.14 -0.87
CA VAL A 26 -21.14 6.69 -2.17
C VAL A 26 -19.93 7.08 -3.03
N VAL A 27 -18.96 7.80 -2.44
CA VAL A 27 -17.72 8.19 -3.16
C VAL A 27 -16.91 6.96 -3.58
N ASN A 28 -16.77 5.98 -2.70
CA ASN A 28 -16.02 4.76 -3.00
C ASN A 28 -16.66 3.95 -4.15
N ASN A 29 -17.99 3.84 -4.17
CA ASN A 29 -18.71 3.15 -5.23
C ASN A 29 -18.61 3.90 -6.56
N ALA A 30 -18.82 5.22 -6.55
CA ALA A 30 -18.66 6.05 -7.75
C ALA A 30 -17.24 5.94 -8.35
N LEU A 31 -16.21 5.89 -7.50
CA LEU A 31 -14.84 5.67 -7.95
C LEU A 31 -14.66 4.27 -8.59
N ALA A 32 -15.28 3.24 -8.02
CA ALA A 32 -15.24 1.88 -8.58
C ALA A 32 -15.92 1.82 -9.96
N ASP A 33 -17.04 2.52 -10.12
CA ASP A 33 -17.74 2.64 -11.40
C ASP A 33 -16.88 3.35 -12.44
N VAL A 34 -16.27 4.49 -12.09
CA VAL A 34 -15.35 5.22 -12.98
C VAL A 34 -14.15 4.37 -13.37
N ALA A 35 -13.53 3.67 -12.42
CA ALA A 35 -12.41 2.77 -12.68
C ALA A 35 -12.82 1.65 -13.67
N THR A 36 -14.01 1.09 -13.50
CA THR A 36 -14.58 0.05 -14.36
C THR A 36 -14.87 0.58 -15.77
N LEU A 37 -15.50 1.75 -15.88
CA LEU A 37 -15.79 2.41 -17.15
C LEU A 37 -14.52 2.71 -17.94
N LEU A 38 -13.48 3.19 -17.25
CA LEU A 38 -12.17 3.48 -17.85
C LEU A 38 -11.29 2.23 -18.01
N ARG A 39 -11.75 1.06 -17.55
CA ARG A 39 -11.03 -0.21 -17.58
C ARG A 39 -9.62 -0.11 -16.98
N CYS A 40 -9.50 0.64 -15.89
CA CYS A 40 -8.24 0.87 -15.22
C CYS A 40 -8.35 0.59 -13.72
N PRO A 41 -7.27 0.13 -13.08
CA PRO A 41 -7.25 0.01 -11.62
C PRO A 41 -7.28 1.40 -10.96
N ARG A 42 -7.80 1.47 -9.73
CA ARG A 42 -7.97 2.73 -8.98
C ARG A 42 -6.70 3.59 -8.88
N HIS A 43 -5.51 2.98 -8.83
CA HIS A 43 -4.25 3.72 -8.75
C HIS A 43 -3.97 4.56 -10.00
N CYS A 44 -4.46 4.17 -11.18
CA CYS A 44 -4.37 4.98 -12.39
C CYS A 44 -5.18 6.29 -12.29
N LEU A 45 -6.14 6.36 -11.36
CA LEU A 45 -6.94 7.56 -11.06
C LEU A 45 -6.29 8.44 -9.99
N GLY A 46 -5.04 8.16 -9.60
CA GLY A 46 -4.34 8.88 -8.53
C GLY A 46 -4.78 8.49 -7.12
N VAL A 47 -5.55 7.40 -6.97
CA VAL A 47 -6.00 6.91 -5.66
C VAL A 47 -5.03 5.90 -5.10
N VAL A 48 -4.39 6.24 -3.98
CA VAL A 48 -3.42 5.37 -3.30
C VAL A 48 -4.05 4.58 -2.16
N ALA A 49 -3.48 3.42 -1.88
CA ALA A 49 -3.86 2.65 -0.70
C ALA A 49 -3.24 3.29 0.55
N ALA A 50 -3.90 3.15 1.69
CA ALA A 50 -3.22 3.39 2.96
C ALA A 50 -2.11 2.35 3.10
N GLY A 51 -0.86 2.78 3.27
CA GLY A 51 0.27 1.87 3.54
C GLY A 51 0.01 1.12 4.83
N ARG A 52 -0.37 -0.16 4.72
CA ARG A 52 -0.57 -1.06 5.85
C ARG A 52 0.07 -2.39 5.49
N GLY A 53 1.05 -2.79 6.28
CA GLY A 53 1.78 -4.03 6.09
C GLY A 53 3.29 -3.81 6.19
N ALA A 54 3.97 -4.83 6.68
CA ALA A 54 5.40 -4.90 6.76
C ALA A 54 5.89 -6.24 6.20
N VAL A 55 7.15 -6.28 5.79
CA VAL A 55 7.85 -7.48 5.36
C VAL A 55 9.11 -7.67 6.19
N ALA A 56 9.41 -8.91 6.56
CA ALA A 56 10.61 -9.28 7.29
C ALA A 56 11.08 -10.66 6.83
N GLY A 57 12.38 -10.91 6.94
CA GLY A 57 13.03 -12.17 6.57
C GLY A 57 14.14 -11.98 5.54
N ASN A 58 14.63 -13.09 4.98
CA ASN A 58 15.77 -13.11 4.07
C ASN A 58 15.41 -12.56 2.68
N LEU A 59 15.30 -11.24 2.62
CA LEU A 59 14.85 -10.50 1.45
C LEU A 59 15.55 -9.15 1.40
N ILE A 60 16.15 -8.84 0.25
CA ILE A 60 16.67 -7.52 -0.06
C ILE A 60 15.75 -6.87 -1.10
N LEU A 61 15.10 -5.77 -0.71
CA LEU A 61 14.18 -5.01 -1.56
C LEU A 61 14.78 -3.67 -1.99
N ARG A 62 14.60 -3.30 -3.25
CA ARG A 62 14.84 -1.93 -3.71
C ARG A 62 13.50 -1.31 -4.05
N GLU A 63 13.14 -0.24 -3.36
CA GLU A 63 11.86 0.43 -3.61
C GLU A 63 11.89 1.24 -4.90
N GLY A 64 10.78 1.22 -5.65
CA GLY A 64 10.68 1.94 -6.90
C GLY A 64 10.86 3.46 -6.73
N GLY A 65 11.92 4.00 -7.32
CA GLY A 65 12.29 5.42 -7.22
C GLY A 65 13.40 5.71 -6.22
N THR A 66 13.94 4.69 -5.55
CA THR A 66 15.14 4.80 -4.71
C THR A 66 16.30 4.02 -5.31
N THR A 67 17.54 4.45 -5.02
CA THR A 67 18.75 3.73 -5.43
C THR A 67 19.22 2.74 -4.37
N ALA A 68 18.84 2.96 -3.10
CA ALA A 68 19.24 2.16 -1.97
C ALA A 68 18.41 0.88 -1.87
N ALA A 69 19.09 -0.26 -1.73
CA ALA A 69 18.45 -1.51 -1.37
C ALA A 69 18.35 -1.64 0.15
N VAL A 70 17.29 -2.30 0.60
CA VAL A 70 16.91 -2.50 1.99
C VAL A 70 16.97 -3.98 2.30
N ASP A 71 17.80 -4.35 3.27
CA ASP A 71 17.75 -5.67 3.89
C ASP A 71 16.57 -5.74 4.87
N CYS A 72 15.64 -6.67 4.62
CA CYS A 72 14.45 -6.89 5.43
C CYS A 72 14.68 -7.89 6.59
N SER A 73 15.87 -8.49 6.71
CA SER A 73 16.21 -9.39 7.80
C SER A 73 16.57 -8.65 9.10
N ASP A 74 17.00 -7.39 9.00
CA ASP A 74 17.54 -6.59 10.12
C ASP A 74 16.72 -5.32 10.41
N ARG A 75 15.39 -5.43 10.43
CA ARG A 75 14.47 -4.28 10.60
C ARG A 75 13.73 -4.26 11.95
N GLY A 76 14.26 -4.96 12.95
CA GLY A 76 13.62 -5.11 14.26
C GLY A 76 12.28 -5.84 14.18
N ALA A 77 11.47 -5.76 15.25
CA ALA A 77 10.18 -6.46 15.35
C ALA A 77 9.12 -5.95 14.36
N GLY A 78 9.19 -4.69 13.97
CA GLY A 78 8.22 -4.05 13.06
C GLY A 78 8.43 -4.38 11.58
N GLY A 79 9.56 -4.99 11.21
CA GLY A 79 9.89 -5.26 9.81
C GLY A 79 10.07 -4.00 8.96
N HIS A 80 10.21 -4.18 7.65
CA HIS A 80 10.25 -3.11 6.68
C HIS A 80 8.83 -2.74 6.23
N ALA A 81 8.41 -1.49 6.43
CA ALA A 81 7.09 -1.02 6.03
C ALA A 81 6.93 -1.04 4.50
N ILE A 82 5.80 -1.55 4.01
CA ILE A 82 5.50 -1.61 2.59
C ILE A 82 4.77 -0.32 2.18
N SER A 83 5.26 0.33 1.11
CA SER A 83 4.61 1.52 0.55
C SER A 83 3.17 1.24 0.08
N GLY A 84 2.24 2.13 0.44
CA GLY A 84 0.87 2.13 -0.09
C GLY A 84 0.75 2.72 -1.51
N ASP A 85 1.84 3.28 -2.05
CA ASP A 85 1.90 3.73 -3.43
C ASP A 85 2.16 2.54 -4.35
N ILE A 86 1.09 2.03 -4.96
CA ILE A 86 1.12 0.87 -5.86
C ILE A 86 2.09 1.10 -7.03
N GLU A 87 2.22 2.31 -7.55
CA GLU A 87 3.15 2.58 -8.64
C GLU A 87 4.61 2.47 -8.19
N ALA A 88 4.91 2.91 -6.96
CA ALA A 88 6.23 2.72 -6.38
C ALA A 88 6.50 1.23 -6.16
N LEU A 89 5.52 0.50 -5.64
CA LEU A 89 5.59 -0.95 -5.44
C LEU A 89 5.82 -1.72 -6.74
N LEU A 90 5.12 -1.37 -7.83
CA LEU A 90 5.28 -2.00 -9.15
C LEU A 90 6.65 -1.72 -9.78
N ARG A 91 7.32 -0.65 -9.35
CA ARG A 91 8.69 -0.32 -9.75
C ARG A 91 9.74 -0.86 -8.76
N SER A 92 9.31 -1.45 -7.65
CA SER A 92 10.22 -2.07 -6.70
C SER A 92 10.75 -3.39 -7.24
N GLU A 93 11.93 -3.76 -6.80
CA GLU A 93 12.66 -4.94 -7.25
C GLU A 93 13.06 -5.79 -6.04
N ILE A 94 12.92 -7.11 -6.18
CA ILE A 94 13.54 -8.08 -5.28
C ILE A 94 14.99 -8.26 -5.74
N VAL A 95 15.92 -7.68 -4.99
CA VAL A 95 17.36 -7.71 -5.31
C VAL A 95 17.97 -9.06 -4.96
N ALA A 96 17.58 -9.64 -3.83
CA ALA A 96 17.98 -10.97 -3.39
C ALA A 96 16.91 -11.57 -2.49
N CYS A 97 16.67 -12.87 -2.62
CA CYS A 97 15.76 -13.63 -1.77
C CYS A 97 16.14 -15.11 -1.84
N ASP A 98 16.36 -15.75 -0.68
CA ASP A 98 16.61 -17.19 -0.57
C ASP A 98 15.47 -17.94 0.15
N ALA A 99 14.39 -17.22 0.48
CA ALA A 99 13.24 -17.78 1.16
C ALA A 99 12.52 -18.82 0.28
N GLN A 100 12.17 -19.96 0.88
CA GLN A 100 11.46 -21.04 0.19
C GLN A 100 9.94 -20.88 0.19
N ALA A 101 9.41 -20.02 1.07
CA ALA A 101 8.00 -19.78 1.22
C ALA A 101 7.72 -18.33 1.63
N LEU A 102 6.53 -17.84 1.26
CA LEU A 102 5.98 -16.59 1.73
C LEU A 102 4.89 -16.89 2.77
N LEU A 103 5.08 -16.41 4.00
CA LEU A 103 4.08 -16.52 5.06
C LEU A 103 3.30 -15.20 5.17
N VAL A 104 1.99 -15.25 4.90
CA VAL A 104 1.11 -14.08 5.00
C VAL A 104 0.42 -14.09 6.35
N ILE A 105 0.59 -13.02 7.13
CA ILE A 105 0.09 -12.92 8.50
C ILE A 105 -0.89 -11.74 8.58
N GLU A 106 -2.13 -12.02 8.99
CA GLU A 106 -3.19 -11.01 9.09
C GLU A 106 -3.02 -10.10 10.32
N LYS A 107 -2.58 -10.66 11.45
CA LYS A 107 -2.47 -9.94 12.72
C LYS A 107 -1.07 -9.39 12.94
N ASP A 108 -0.98 -8.07 13.08
CA ASP A 108 0.28 -7.34 13.30
C ASP A 108 1.06 -7.83 14.54
N ALA A 109 0.36 -8.07 15.66
CA ALA A 109 1.00 -8.61 16.87
C ALA A 109 1.59 -10.02 16.65
N THR A 110 0.92 -10.87 15.87
CA THR A 110 1.44 -12.21 15.53
C THR A 110 2.64 -12.10 14.60
N PHE A 111 2.62 -11.15 13.66
CA PHE A 111 3.77 -10.85 12.81
C PHE A 111 4.99 -10.45 13.64
N GLN A 112 4.84 -9.47 14.53
CA GLN A 112 5.91 -8.99 15.40
C GLN A 112 6.50 -10.12 16.26
N GLN A 113 5.65 -10.95 16.87
CA GLN A 113 6.09 -12.11 17.67
C GLN A 113 6.92 -13.11 16.86
N LEU A 114 6.51 -13.42 15.62
CA LEU A 114 7.26 -14.33 14.75
C LEU A 114 8.60 -13.71 14.29
N VAL A 115 8.63 -12.40 14.07
CA VAL A 115 9.85 -11.66 13.68
C VAL A 115 10.85 -11.56 14.83
N GLU A 116 10.38 -11.47 16.07
CA GLU A 116 11.22 -11.47 17.28
C GLU A 116 11.76 -12.86 17.63
N ALA A 117 10.99 -13.91 17.32
CA ALA A 117 11.37 -15.30 17.57
C ALA A 117 12.33 -15.92 16.52
N ARG A 118 12.87 -15.08 15.61
CA ARG A 118 13.72 -15.50 14.49
C ARG A 118 15.12 -15.96 14.91
#